data_AF-A0A9D4XFS8-F1
#
_entry.id   AF-A0A9D4XFS8-F1
#
_cell.length_a   1.000
_cell.length_b   1.000
_cell.length_c   1.000
_cell.angle_alpha   90.00
_cell.angle_beta   90.00
_cell.angle_gamma   90.00
#
_symmetry.space_group_name_H-M   'P 1'
#
loop_
_entity.id
_entity.type
_entity.pdbx_description
1 polymer ?
#
loop_
_entity_poly.entity_id
_entity_poly.type
_entity_poly.pdbx_seq_one_letter_code
_entity_poly.pdbx_strand_id
1 'polypeptide(L)'
;MVNITNVSEYEAIAKEKLPKMIYDYFASGAEDEWTLKENRNAFSRIMFRPRILIDVSKIDLTTTVLGFKISMPIMIAPTAAQKMAHPEGTHFSVTLSSLLYVLFVNVEEALDSSCV
;
A
#
# COMPACT_ATOMS: atom_id res chain seq x y z
N MET A 1 13.13 7.11 -19.46
CA MET A 1 12.23 6.09 -18.89
C MET A 1 12.71 5.87 -17.46
N VAL A 2 11.92 6.24 -16.45
CA VAL A 2 12.34 6.08 -15.05
C VAL A 2 12.26 4.59 -14.73
N ASN A 3 13.38 3.98 -14.36
CA ASN A 3 13.41 2.60 -13.91
C ASN A 3 13.16 2.59 -12.41
N ILE A 4 11.96 2.16 -12.00
CA ILE A 4 11.56 2.15 -10.60
C ILE A 4 12.09 0.87 -9.94
N THR A 5 12.89 1.01 -8.89
CA THR A 5 13.57 -0.12 -8.23
C THR A 5 13.01 -0.46 -6.85
N ASN A 6 12.31 0.47 -6.21
CA ASN A 6 11.72 0.30 -4.89
C ASN A 6 10.41 1.07 -4.76
N VAL A 7 9.64 0.77 -3.71
CA VAL A 7 8.33 1.39 -3.49
C VAL A 7 8.45 2.86 -3.09
N SER A 8 9.50 3.26 -2.37
CA SER A 8 9.69 4.63 -1.90
C SER A 8 9.88 5.65 -3.02
N GLU A 9 10.39 5.22 -4.18
CA GLU A 9 10.49 6.06 -5.38
C GLU A 9 9.11 6.53 -5.90
N TYR A 10 8.03 5.75 -5.68
CA TYR A 10 6.68 6.20 -6.04
C TYR A 10 6.23 7.41 -5.23
N GLU A 11 6.68 7.56 -3.97
CA GLU A 11 6.36 8.72 -3.13
C GLU A 11 6.97 10.00 -3.73
N ALA A 12 8.21 9.93 -4.22
CA ALA A 12 8.88 11.05 -4.89
C ALA A 12 8.19 11.42 -6.21
N ILE A 13 7.86 10.42 -7.04
CA ILE A 13 7.14 10.63 -8.31
C ILE A 13 5.74 11.20 -8.05
N ALA A 14 5.04 10.73 -7.03
CA ALA A 14 3.72 11.23 -6.65
C ALA A 14 3.80 12.70 -6.22
N LYS A 15 4.84 13.09 -5.48
CA LYS A 15 5.09 14.48 -5.09
C LYS A 15 5.29 15.42 -6.27
N GLU A 16 5.91 14.94 -7.35
CA GLU A 16 6.12 15.72 -8.57
C GLU A 16 4.87 15.82 -9.45
N LYS A 17 4.04 14.76 -9.48
CA LYS A 17 2.87 14.66 -10.37
C LYS A 17 1.57 15.19 -9.77
N LEU A 18 1.39 15.07 -8.46
CA LEU A 18 0.14 15.43 -7.80
C LEU A 18 0.15 16.90 -7.35
N PRO A 19 -1.01 17.58 -7.40
CA PRO A 19 -1.17 18.86 -6.72
C PRO A 19 -0.82 18.73 -5.23
N LYS A 20 -0.15 19.74 -4.67
CA LYS A 20 0.34 19.71 -3.28
C LYS A 20 -0.72 19.29 -2.26
N MET A 21 -1.92 19.85 -2.36
CA MET A 21 -3.03 19.51 -1.44
C MET A 21 -3.40 18.01 -1.48
N ILE A 22 -3.40 17.42 -2.67
CA ILE A 22 -3.74 16.00 -2.85
C ILE A 22 -2.57 15.13 -2.36
N TYR A 23 -1.34 15.51 -2.66
CA TYR A 23 -0.16 14.82 -2.14
C TYR A 23 -0.12 14.83 -0.62
N ASP A 24 -0.31 16.00 0.00
CA ASP A 24 -0.28 16.17 1.46
C ASP A 24 -1.39 15.32 2.12
N TYR A 25 -2.56 15.17 1.49
CA TYR A 25 -3.62 14.29 1.99
C TYR A 25 -3.18 12.82 2.13
N PHE A 26 -2.42 12.30 1.17
CA PHE A 26 -1.95 10.90 1.21
C PHE A 26 -0.66 10.71 1.98
N ALA A 27 0.23 11.70 1.96
CA ALA A 27 1.56 11.61 2.54
C ALA A 27 1.61 11.99 4.03
N SER A 28 0.66 12.82 4.49
CA SER A 28 0.71 13.35 5.87
C SER A 28 0.32 12.32 6.93
N GLY A 29 0.90 12.51 8.11
CA GLY A 29 0.57 11.78 9.33
C GLY A 29 -0.20 12.64 10.34
N ALA A 30 -0.42 12.10 11.54
CA ALA A 30 -1.00 12.86 12.64
C ALA A 30 0.03 13.83 13.24
N GLU A 31 -0.37 15.09 13.43
CA GLU A 31 0.39 16.16 14.09
C GLU A 31 1.85 16.27 13.60
N ASP A 32 2.82 16.03 14.49
CA ASP A 32 4.25 16.10 14.20
C ASP A 32 4.77 14.91 13.35
N GLU A 33 3.87 14.04 12.90
CA GLU A 33 4.14 12.87 12.06
C GLU A 33 5.14 11.87 12.69
N TRP A 34 5.32 11.94 14.01
CA TRP A 34 6.28 11.09 14.71
C TRP A 34 5.95 9.61 14.49
N THR A 35 4.68 9.22 14.69
CA THR A 35 4.25 7.83 14.48
C THR A 35 4.48 7.36 13.04
N LEU A 36 4.29 8.23 12.05
CA LEU A 36 4.55 7.90 10.65
C LEU A 36 6.03 7.58 10.41
N LYS A 37 6.92 8.42 10.93
CA LYS A 37 8.38 8.20 10.88
C LYS A 37 8.78 6.94 11.64
N GLU A 38 8.18 6.73 12.81
CA GLU A 38 8.48 5.62 13.69
C GLU A 38 8.04 4.26 13.10
N ASN A 39 6.91 4.21 12.41
CA ASN A 39 6.45 3.02 11.69
C ASN A 39 7.48 2.53 10.68
N ARG A 40 8.16 3.44 9.96
CA ARG A 40 9.24 3.10 9.03
C ARG A 40 10.49 2.64 9.77
N ASN A 41 10.92 3.39 10.79
CA ASN A 41 12.11 3.07 11.58
C ASN A 41 12.00 1.74 12.34
N ALA A 42 10.78 1.33 12.70
CA ALA A 42 10.54 0.10 13.43
C ALA A 42 11.04 -1.14 12.68
N PHE A 43 10.86 -1.19 11.36
CA PHE A 43 11.34 -2.31 10.55
C PHE A 43 12.87 -2.40 10.53
N SER A 44 13.58 -1.26 10.57
CA SER A 44 15.05 -1.25 10.61
C SER A 44 15.64 -1.80 11.90
N ARG A 45 14.85 -1.89 12.98
CA ARG A 45 15.29 -2.49 14.25
C ARG A 45 15.23 -4.02 14.25
N ILE A 46 14.51 -4.62 13.31
CA ILE A 46 14.36 -6.07 13.21
C ILE A 46 15.43 -6.61 12.27
N MET A 47 16.31 -7.45 12.79
CA MET A 47 17.36 -8.10 12.00
C MET A 47 16.97 -9.53 11.61
N PHE A 48 17.31 -9.93 10.40
CA PHE A 48 17.15 -11.31 9.96
C PHE A 48 18.27 -12.20 10.49
N ARG A 49 17.90 -13.41 10.93
CA ARG A 49 18.85 -14.51 11.17
C ARG A 49 18.70 -15.52 10.01
N PRO A 50 19.44 -15.34 8.90
CA PRO A 50 19.31 -16.22 7.74
C PRO A 50 19.71 -17.64 8.12
N ARG A 51 18.95 -18.62 7.62
CA ARG A 51 19.27 -20.04 7.76
C ARG A 51 19.90 -20.52 6.46
N ILE A 52 21.12 -21.04 6.53
CA ILE A 52 21.86 -21.53 5.37
C ILE A 52 21.61 -23.03 5.16
N LEU A 53 21.95 -23.53 3.96
CA LEU A 53 21.81 -24.93 3.57
C LEU A 53 20.37 -25.45 3.56
N ILE A 54 19.40 -24.55 3.37
CA ILE A 54 18.00 -24.91 3.11
C ILE A 54 17.78 -24.79 1.61
N ASP A 55 17.19 -25.82 1.00
CA ASP A 55 16.75 -25.74 -0.39
C ASP A 55 15.57 -24.77 -0.50
N VAL A 56 15.84 -23.63 -1.14
CA VAL A 56 14.87 -22.57 -1.43
C VAL A 56 14.63 -22.45 -2.94
N SER A 57 14.89 -23.51 -3.71
CA SER A 57 14.69 -23.52 -5.17
C SER A 57 13.23 -23.28 -5.59
N LYS A 58 12.27 -23.63 -4.72
CA LYS A 58 10.84 -23.34 -4.87
C LYS A 58 10.33 -22.66 -3.61
N ILE A 59 9.87 -21.42 -3.75
CA ILE A 59 9.26 -20.64 -2.67
C ILE A 59 7.78 -20.50 -2.99
N ASP A 60 6.94 -21.04 -2.11
CA ASP A 60 5.49 -20.82 -2.16
C ASP A 60 5.14 -19.67 -1.21
N LEU A 61 4.58 -18.59 -1.77
CA LEU A 61 4.12 -17.43 -1.01
C LEU A 61 2.63 -17.51 -0.69
N THR A 62 1.90 -18.51 -1.22
CA THR A 62 0.45 -18.59 -1.06
C THR A 62 0.09 -18.79 0.42
N THR A 63 -1.00 -18.14 0.85
CA THR A 63 -1.48 -18.26 2.22
C THR A 63 -3.00 -18.14 2.27
N THR A 64 -3.59 -18.41 3.44
CA THR A 64 -5.04 -18.30 3.67
C THR A 64 -5.30 -17.25 4.73
N VAL A 65 -6.10 -16.24 4.41
CA VAL A 65 -6.52 -15.18 5.32
C VAL A 65 -8.03 -15.22 5.46
N LEU A 66 -8.54 -15.38 6.68
CA LEU A 66 -9.99 -15.45 6.97
C LEU A 66 -10.77 -16.48 6.12
N GLY A 67 -10.12 -17.58 5.74
CA GLY A 67 -10.70 -18.63 4.90
C GLY A 67 -10.54 -18.43 3.40
N PHE A 68 -10.00 -17.30 2.95
CA PHE A 68 -9.73 -17.01 1.55
C PHE A 68 -8.27 -17.28 1.19
N LYS A 69 -8.03 -18.02 0.11
CA LYS A 69 -6.69 -18.27 -0.40
C LYS A 69 -6.19 -17.07 -1.20
N ILE A 70 -5.01 -16.56 -0.84
CA ILE A 70 -4.33 -15.44 -1.51
C ILE A 70 -2.95 -15.89 -2.03
N SER A 71 -2.46 -15.20 -3.06
CA SER A 71 -1.21 -15.57 -3.75
C SER A 71 0.06 -15.26 -2.94
N MET A 72 0.02 -14.25 -2.08
CA MET A 72 1.11 -13.79 -1.23
C MET A 72 0.56 -13.11 0.04
N PRO A 73 1.31 -13.05 1.15
CA PRO A 73 0.87 -12.45 2.41
C PRO A 73 0.96 -10.91 2.39
N ILE A 74 0.55 -10.28 1.29
CA ILE A 74 0.53 -8.83 1.11
C ILE A 74 -0.86 -8.45 0.66
N MET A 75 -1.44 -7.41 1.25
CA MET A 75 -2.81 -6.95 0.98
C MET A 75 -2.84 -5.46 0.68
N ILE A 76 -3.83 -5.01 -0.09
CA ILE A 76 -4.03 -3.60 -0.36
C ILE A 76 -4.84 -3.02 0.79
N ALA A 77 -4.22 -2.09 1.52
CA ALA A 77 -4.84 -1.41 2.65
C ALA A 77 -5.99 -0.49 2.18
N PRO A 78 -7.04 -0.34 3.00
CA PRO A 78 -8.15 0.56 2.69
C PRO A 78 -7.64 2.01 2.66
N THR A 79 -7.75 2.67 1.51
CA THR A 79 -7.35 4.08 1.33
C THR A 79 -8.51 4.86 0.72
N ALA A 80 -8.86 5.99 1.34
CA ALA A 80 -9.93 6.88 0.88
C ALA A 80 -9.51 7.70 -0.36
N ALA A 81 -10.47 8.28 -1.06
CA ALA A 81 -10.28 9.27 -2.12
C ALA A 81 -9.31 8.89 -3.26
N GLN A 82 -9.17 7.61 -3.62
CA GLN A 82 -8.19 7.16 -4.64
C GLN A 82 -8.38 7.83 -6.01
N LYS A 83 -9.59 8.30 -6.34
CA LYS A 83 -9.87 9.09 -7.56
C LYS A 83 -9.10 10.41 -7.63
N MET A 84 -8.68 10.96 -6.49
CA MET A 84 -7.84 12.16 -6.44
C MET A 84 -6.40 11.87 -6.92
N ALA A 85 -5.91 10.64 -6.73
CA ALA A 85 -4.57 10.24 -7.15
C ALA A 85 -4.51 9.82 -8.63
N HIS A 86 -5.55 9.16 -9.12
CA HIS A 86 -5.65 8.73 -10.52
C HIS A 86 -7.12 8.65 -10.95
N PRO A 87 -7.49 9.05 -12.18
CA PRO A 87 -8.89 9.05 -12.64
C PRO A 87 -9.61 7.70 -12.53
N GLU A 88 -8.88 6.59 -12.64
CA GLU A 88 -9.47 5.24 -12.46
C GLU A 88 -9.78 4.89 -10.99
N GLY A 89 -9.14 5.57 -10.03
CA GLY A 89 -9.37 5.43 -8.59
C GLY A 89 -9.47 3.99 -8.09
N THR A 90 -10.52 3.71 -7.30
CA THR A 90 -10.78 2.41 -6.68
C THR A 90 -10.92 1.26 -7.68
N HIS A 91 -11.37 1.52 -8.90
CA HIS A 91 -11.50 0.47 -9.91
C HIS A 91 -10.14 -0.15 -10.24
N PHE A 92 -9.11 0.67 -10.37
CA PHE A 92 -7.76 0.19 -10.63
C PHE A 92 -7.24 -0.70 -9.49
N SER A 93 -7.43 -0.28 -8.23
CA SER A 93 -7.04 -1.06 -7.05
C SER A 93 -7.77 -2.40 -6.96
N VAL A 94 -9.06 -2.43 -7.27
CA VAL A 94 -9.87 -3.67 -7.29
C VAL A 94 -9.40 -4.61 -8.40
N THR A 95 -9.16 -4.07 -9.60
CA THR A 95 -8.64 -4.86 -10.73
C THR A 95 -7.27 -5.45 -10.40
N LEU A 96 -6.36 -4.65 -9.81
CA LEU A 96 -5.06 -5.16 -9.35
C LEU A 96 -5.20 -6.26 -8.31
N SER A 97 -6.09 -6.07 -7.33
CA SER A 97 -6.36 -7.08 -6.30
C SER A 97 -6.83 -8.40 -6.91
N SER A 98 -7.69 -8.33 -7.92
CA SER A 98 -8.18 -9.51 -8.63
C SER A 98 -7.09 -10.17 -9.47
N LEU A 99 -6.25 -9.40 -10.16
CA LEU A 99 -5.15 -9.92 -10.99
C LEU A 99 -4.07 -10.59 -10.14
N LEU A 100 -3.76 -10.00 -8.99
CA LEU A 100 -2.75 -10.51 -8.07
C LEU A 100 -3.31 -11.56 -7.11
N TYR A 101 -4.62 -11.84 -7.11
CA TYR A 101 -5.27 -12.74 -6.14
C TYR A 101 -4.94 -12.36 -4.69
N VAL A 102 -5.17 -11.10 -4.37
CA VAL A 102 -4.94 -10.49 -3.06
C VAL A 102 -6.25 -9.91 -2.56
N LEU A 103 -6.40 -9.75 -1.24
CA LEU A 103 -7.56 -9.10 -0.63
C LEU A 103 -7.45 -7.57 -0.73
N PHE A 104 -8.55 -6.93 -1.14
CA PHE A 104 -8.76 -5.49 -1.10
C PHE A 104 -9.82 -5.16 -0.06
N VAL A 105 -9.53 -4.21 0.82
CA VAL A 105 -10.49 -3.68 1.77
C VAL A 105 -11.04 -2.37 1.22
N ASN A 106 -12.36 -2.33 0.99
CA ASN A 106 -13.04 -1.11 0.57
C ASN A 106 -13.13 -0.13 1.74
N VAL A 107 -12.91 1.15 1.45
CA VAL A 107 -13.30 2.25 2.35
C VAL A 107 -14.70 2.67 1.96
N GLU A 108 -15.61 2.70 2.94
CA GLU A 108 -16.89 3.39 2.80
C GLU A 108 -16.65 4.87 3.10
N GLU A 109 -16.54 5.67 2.04
CA GLU A 109 -16.52 7.13 2.16
C GLU A 109 -17.96 7.60 2.38
N ALA A 110 -18.25 8.12 3.57
CA ALA A 110 -19.46 8.91 3.82
C ALA A 110 -19.35 10.26 3.11
N LEU A 111 -19.42 10.25 1.78
CA LEU A 111 -19.70 11.44 0.97
C LEU A 111 -21.22 11.64 0.93
N ASP A 112 -21.86 11.79 2.10
CA ASP A 112 -23.21 12.33 2.17
C ASP A 112 -23.10 13.85 2.19
N SER A 113 -23.28 14.47 1.03
CA SER A 113 -23.28 15.92 0.83
C SER A 113 -24.48 16.64 1.47
N SER A 114 -25.13 16.02 2.46
CA SER A 114 -26.30 16.55 3.18
C SER A 114 -25.99 17.07 4.59
N CYS A 115 -24.72 17.02 5.05
CA CYS A 115 -24.30 17.55 6.34
C CYS A 115 -23.29 18.71 6.20
N VAL A 116 -23.71 19.79 5.55
CA VAL A 116 -23.28 21.18 5.83
C VAL A 116 -24.50 22.08 5.75
#